data_AF-B7BFU2-F1
#
_entry.id   AF-B7BFU2-F1
#
_cell.length_a   1.000
_cell.length_b   1.000
_cell.length_c   1.000
_cell.angle_alpha   90.00
_cell.angle_beta   90.00
_cell.angle_gamma   90.00
#
_symmetry.space_group_name_H-M   'P 1'
#
loop_
_entity.id
_entity.type
_entity.pdbx_description
1 polymer ?
#
loop_
_entity_poly.entity_id
_entity_poly.type
_entity_poly.pdbx_seq_one_letter_code
_entity_poly.pdbx_strand_id
1 'polypeptide(L)'
;IPGQTLRLQFGAQQEDFEYSEFPAKVTGNDCFSTCPGQNDWYETVKLNYGVDYMNGRTPHFDPVPNTWTKMLDILLFWAGKGVDGFRCDMAEMVPVEFWNWVIPKVKQVYDVCFVAEVYNPAEYRNYIWNGHFDYLYDKVGLYDTVRAVMCNQAPASNISGCWQSLEGIQHNMLNFLENHDEQRIASYFFAGDPRPGIPGMIVSAMMNTNPVMIYSGQELGEPGMDDEGFSGRDGRTTIFDYWSLASLRNWINEGAFDGGKLTAEQRQLREAYAKILNISKSERVITEGVFYDLMYANLSNPYFNSHRQFVFMRKYQNEVLLVVVNFDKAEQTVRIQIPDEVFKALDFGDNKAAVLTDLMTGESCISTLTAAWPYQVVVPAYSGRLLKFTY
;
A
#
# COMPACT_ATOMS: atom_id res chain seq x y z
N ILE A 1 19.12 6.65 -30.49
CA ILE A 1 18.75 7.37 -31.72
C ILE A 1 19.95 7.41 -32.65
N PRO A 2 19.98 6.50 -33.64
CA PRO A 2 21.14 6.35 -34.52
C PRO A 2 21.54 7.66 -35.17
N GLY A 3 22.84 8.00 -35.08
CA GLY A 3 23.42 9.15 -35.77
C GLY A 3 23.04 10.53 -35.23
N GLN A 4 22.39 10.64 -34.06
CA GLN A 4 21.97 11.92 -33.50
C GLN A 4 22.54 12.11 -32.09
N THR A 5 22.92 13.35 -31.75
CA THR A 5 23.44 13.74 -30.43
C THR A 5 22.30 14.12 -29.50
N LEU A 6 22.44 13.81 -28.21
CA LEU A 6 21.51 14.25 -27.16
C LEU A 6 21.52 15.79 -27.05
N ARG A 7 20.35 16.39 -26.81
CA ARG A 7 20.16 17.83 -26.57
C ARG A 7 19.25 18.04 -25.37
N LEU A 8 19.82 18.40 -24.23
CA LEU A 8 19.06 18.76 -23.05
C LEU A 8 18.71 20.26 -23.12
N GLN A 9 17.42 20.59 -22.95
CA GLN A 9 16.91 21.97 -22.97
C GLN A 9 16.67 22.55 -21.57
N PHE A 10 17.02 21.79 -20.54
CA PHE A 10 16.86 22.08 -19.12
C PHE A 10 18.12 21.61 -18.38
N GLY A 11 18.29 22.12 -17.16
CA GLY A 11 19.48 21.90 -16.33
C GLY A 11 20.12 23.23 -15.96
N ALA A 12 20.58 23.32 -14.71
CA ALA A 12 21.40 24.45 -14.29
C ALA A 12 22.73 24.41 -15.05
N GLN A 13 23.23 25.56 -15.47
CA GLN A 13 24.67 25.72 -15.75
C GLN A 13 25.41 25.45 -14.42
N GLN A 14 25.75 24.20 -14.13
CA GLN A 14 26.58 23.83 -12.98
C GLN A 14 27.85 23.10 -13.48
N GLU A 15 28.88 23.93 -13.62
CA GLU A 15 30.35 23.73 -13.60
C GLU A 15 31.06 22.72 -14.55
N ASP A 16 32.12 23.28 -15.17
CA ASP A 16 33.27 22.77 -15.94
C ASP A 16 33.12 21.74 -17.08
N PHE A 17 32.03 20.96 -17.16
CA PHE A 17 31.86 19.97 -18.24
C PHE A 17 30.45 19.94 -18.81
N GLU A 18 30.34 20.13 -20.13
CA GLU A 18 29.10 19.93 -20.87
C GLU A 18 28.91 18.42 -21.13
N TYR A 19 27.91 17.80 -20.49
CA TYR A 19 27.58 16.39 -20.73
C TYR A 19 27.19 16.20 -22.20
N SER A 20 27.88 15.30 -22.90
CA SER A 20 27.65 15.00 -24.32
C SER A 20 27.46 13.50 -24.51
N GLU A 21 26.39 13.11 -25.19
CA GLU A 21 26.07 11.73 -25.49
C GLU A 21 25.80 11.54 -27.00
N PHE A 22 26.55 10.63 -27.62
CA PHE A 22 26.37 10.23 -29.01
C PHE A 22 26.60 8.72 -29.20
N PRO A 23 25.65 8.00 -29.85
CA PRO A 23 24.32 8.46 -30.18
C PRO A 23 23.48 8.72 -28.92
N ALA A 24 22.50 9.62 -28.99
CA ALA A 24 21.52 9.82 -27.93
C ALA A 24 20.83 8.49 -27.60
N LYS A 25 20.74 8.13 -26.32
CA LYS A 25 20.05 6.92 -25.87
C LYS A 25 18.56 7.19 -25.70
N VAL A 26 17.78 6.11 -25.70
CA VAL A 26 16.36 6.15 -25.32
C VAL A 26 16.31 6.12 -23.81
N THR A 27 15.51 7.01 -23.20
CA THR A 27 15.37 7.11 -21.75
C THR A 27 14.66 5.89 -21.16
N GLY A 28 14.80 5.65 -19.86
CA GLY A 28 14.16 4.50 -19.20
C GLY A 28 12.64 4.47 -19.33
N ASN A 29 12.00 5.64 -19.42
CA ASN A 29 10.55 5.80 -19.59
C ASN A 29 10.07 5.81 -21.06
N ASP A 30 10.80 5.18 -21.98
CA ASP A 30 10.43 5.06 -23.40
C ASP A 30 10.37 6.39 -24.19
N CYS A 31 11.17 7.40 -23.84
CA CYS A 31 11.31 8.61 -24.68
C CYS A 31 12.32 8.38 -25.82
N PHE A 32 11.80 8.12 -27.03
CA PHE A 32 12.58 7.97 -28.26
C PHE A 32 12.86 9.33 -28.93
N SER A 33 13.34 10.31 -28.16
CA SER A 33 13.65 11.67 -28.62
C SER A 33 15.10 12.05 -28.34
N THR A 34 15.72 12.87 -29.20
CA THR A 34 17.04 13.47 -28.92
C THR A 34 16.94 14.63 -27.95
N CYS A 35 15.73 15.12 -27.72
CA CYS A 35 15.41 16.20 -26.81
C CYS A 35 14.41 15.66 -25.78
N PRO A 36 14.83 14.76 -24.88
CA PRO A 36 13.96 14.35 -23.76
C PRO A 36 13.59 15.58 -22.95
N GLY A 37 12.43 15.58 -22.28
CA GLY A 37 11.96 16.60 -21.35
C GLY A 37 12.53 16.41 -19.94
N GLN A 38 12.29 17.39 -19.06
CA GLN A 38 12.82 17.37 -17.68
C GLN A 38 12.31 16.18 -16.85
N ASN A 39 11.16 15.60 -17.22
CA ASN A 39 10.55 14.46 -16.55
C ASN A 39 10.78 13.12 -17.29
N ASP A 40 11.50 13.16 -18.41
CA ASP A 40 11.93 11.93 -19.08
C ASP A 40 13.20 11.44 -18.40
N TRP A 41 13.27 10.17 -18.01
CA TRP A 41 14.35 9.61 -17.19
C TRP A 41 15.67 9.51 -17.98
N TYR A 42 16.24 10.64 -18.38
CA TYR A 42 17.39 10.79 -19.27
C TYR A 42 18.69 10.34 -18.63
N GLU A 43 18.71 10.24 -17.31
CA GLU A 43 19.76 9.63 -16.48
C GLU A 43 19.74 8.10 -16.52
N THR A 44 18.70 7.49 -17.12
CA THR A 44 18.56 6.04 -17.30
C THR A 44 18.50 5.67 -18.79
N VAL A 45 18.64 4.38 -19.11
CA VAL A 45 18.59 3.88 -20.50
C VAL A 45 17.55 2.76 -20.66
N LYS A 46 16.80 2.79 -21.77
CA LYS A 46 15.90 1.70 -22.13
C LYS A 46 16.70 0.44 -22.48
N LEU A 47 16.47 -0.63 -21.72
CA LEU A 47 17.05 -1.94 -21.99
C LEU A 47 16.24 -2.67 -23.07
N ASN A 48 16.95 -3.40 -23.94
CA ASN A 48 16.32 -4.17 -25.02
C ASN A 48 15.78 -5.50 -24.49
N TYR A 49 14.49 -5.55 -24.19
CA TYR A 49 13.77 -6.78 -23.80
C TYR A 49 13.20 -7.56 -25.00
N GLY A 50 13.61 -7.24 -26.23
CA GLY A 50 13.10 -7.89 -27.45
C GLY A 50 11.77 -7.31 -27.94
N VAL A 51 11.49 -6.03 -27.70
CA VAL A 51 10.30 -5.34 -28.22
C VAL A 51 10.74 -4.19 -29.11
N ASP A 52 10.21 -4.15 -30.32
CA ASP A 52 10.43 -3.04 -31.27
C ASP A 52 9.35 -1.96 -31.07
N TYR A 53 9.63 -1.04 -30.16
CA TYR A 53 8.73 0.07 -29.81
C TYR A 53 8.42 1.01 -30.98
N MET A 54 9.30 1.11 -31.98
CA MET A 54 9.12 2.02 -33.12
C MET A 54 8.30 1.39 -34.25
N ASN A 55 8.26 0.07 -34.32
CA ASN A 55 7.48 -0.68 -35.32
C ASN A 55 6.32 -1.42 -34.67
N GLY A 56 5.45 -0.67 -33.98
CA GLY A 56 4.20 -1.21 -33.44
C GLY A 56 4.36 -2.16 -32.25
N ARG A 57 5.46 -2.05 -31.49
CA ARG A 57 5.79 -2.94 -30.36
C ARG A 57 5.90 -4.41 -30.77
N THR A 58 6.39 -4.67 -31.99
CA THR A 58 6.54 -6.04 -32.50
C THR A 58 7.50 -6.84 -31.61
N PRO A 59 7.12 -8.05 -31.16
CA PRO A 59 7.96 -8.88 -30.30
C PRO A 59 9.03 -9.66 -31.09
N HIS A 60 10.22 -9.74 -30.52
CA HIS A 60 11.39 -10.47 -31.01
C HIS A 60 11.98 -11.32 -29.88
N PHE A 61 11.23 -12.34 -29.46
CA PHE A 61 11.59 -13.22 -28.34
C PHE A 61 12.28 -14.53 -28.75
N ASP A 62 12.44 -14.76 -30.06
CA ASP A 62 13.18 -15.89 -30.62
C ASP A 62 14.29 -15.40 -31.56
N PRO A 63 15.59 -15.62 -31.23
CA PRO A 63 16.07 -16.26 -30.01
C PRO A 63 15.78 -15.41 -28.76
N VAL A 64 15.78 -16.05 -27.58
CA VAL A 64 15.58 -15.35 -26.30
C VAL A 64 16.53 -14.15 -26.19
N PRO A 65 16.03 -12.93 -25.91
CA PRO A 65 16.88 -11.74 -25.84
C PRO A 65 17.97 -11.92 -24.79
N ASN A 66 19.20 -11.54 -25.13
CA ASN A 66 20.35 -11.68 -24.23
C ASN A 66 20.16 -10.94 -22.88
N THR A 67 19.38 -9.85 -22.87
CA THR A 67 18.99 -9.12 -21.66
C THR A 67 18.25 -10.02 -20.66
N TRP A 68 17.40 -10.93 -21.13
CA TRP A 68 16.61 -11.81 -20.25
C TRP A 68 17.51 -12.73 -19.43
N THR A 69 18.52 -13.33 -20.07
CA THR A 69 19.51 -14.17 -19.39
C THR A 69 20.32 -13.39 -18.36
N LYS A 70 20.76 -12.17 -18.71
CA LYS A 70 21.49 -11.30 -17.77
C LYS A 70 20.64 -10.93 -16.55
N MET A 71 19.36 -10.61 -16.75
CA MET A 71 18.46 -10.30 -15.64
C MET A 71 18.20 -11.52 -14.76
N LEU A 72 18.06 -12.71 -15.35
CA LEU A 72 17.97 -13.95 -14.58
C LEU A 72 19.21 -14.16 -13.70
N ASP A 73 20.42 -13.99 -14.25
CA ASP A 73 21.67 -14.13 -13.50
C ASP A 73 21.74 -13.15 -12.31
N ILE A 74 21.27 -11.91 -12.51
CA ILE A 74 21.20 -10.89 -11.44
C ILE A 74 20.21 -11.29 -10.34
N LEU A 75 19.01 -11.75 -10.72
CA LEU A 75 17.99 -12.19 -9.76
C LEU A 75 18.48 -13.41 -8.96
N LEU A 76 19.06 -14.40 -9.63
CA LEU A 76 19.63 -15.58 -8.98
C LEU A 76 20.80 -15.22 -8.07
N PHE A 77 21.64 -14.26 -8.46
CA PHE A 77 22.74 -13.79 -7.62
C PHE A 77 22.22 -13.22 -6.30
N TRP A 78 21.23 -12.32 -6.34
CA TRP A 78 20.67 -11.71 -5.13
C TRP A 78 19.87 -12.70 -4.28
N ALA A 79 19.07 -13.57 -4.90
CA ALA A 79 18.39 -14.64 -4.19
C ALA A 79 19.41 -15.57 -3.49
N GLY A 80 20.54 -15.88 -4.15
CA GLY A 80 21.65 -16.62 -3.56
C GLY A 80 22.37 -15.91 -2.41
N LYS A 81 22.13 -14.61 -2.19
CA LYS A 81 22.59 -13.86 -1.00
C LYS A 81 21.59 -13.87 0.16
N GLY A 82 20.45 -14.52 0.00
CA GLY A 82 19.40 -14.61 1.04
C GLY A 82 18.31 -13.54 0.92
N VAL A 83 18.21 -12.85 -0.22
CA VAL A 83 17.03 -12.01 -0.51
C VAL A 83 15.80 -12.91 -0.68
N ASP A 84 14.74 -12.62 0.08
CA ASP A 84 13.49 -13.40 0.15
C ASP A 84 12.38 -12.85 -0.76
N GLY A 85 12.58 -11.69 -1.38
CA GLY A 85 11.68 -11.18 -2.38
C GLY A 85 12.20 -9.98 -3.16
N PHE A 86 11.55 -9.69 -4.28
CA PHE A 86 11.89 -8.62 -5.21
C PHE A 86 10.69 -7.70 -5.42
N ARG A 87 10.85 -6.41 -5.10
CA ARG A 87 9.97 -5.34 -5.58
C ARG A 87 10.48 -4.89 -6.95
N CYS A 88 9.69 -5.11 -7.99
CA CYS A 88 10.00 -4.76 -9.36
C CYS A 88 9.40 -3.39 -9.69
N ASP A 89 10.29 -2.40 -9.80
CA ASP A 89 9.99 -1.01 -10.18
C ASP A 89 9.42 -0.95 -11.60
N MET A 90 8.35 -0.17 -11.78
CA MET A 90 7.70 0.12 -13.06
C MET A 90 7.58 -1.12 -13.96
N ALA A 91 7.10 -2.23 -13.36
CA ALA A 91 7.09 -3.55 -13.97
C ALA A 91 6.25 -3.59 -15.26
N GLU A 92 5.25 -2.70 -15.37
CA GLU A 92 4.42 -2.51 -16.56
C GLU A 92 5.18 -1.96 -17.79
N MET A 93 6.37 -1.38 -17.58
CA MET A 93 7.24 -0.92 -18.68
C MET A 93 8.14 -2.04 -19.22
N VAL A 94 8.14 -3.21 -18.57
CA VAL A 94 8.85 -4.41 -19.00
C VAL A 94 7.83 -5.43 -19.54
N PRO A 95 8.08 -6.07 -20.71
CA PRO A 95 7.12 -6.98 -21.33
C PRO A 95 6.71 -8.12 -20.40
N VAL A 96 5.42 -8.44 -20.34
CA VAL A 96 4.89 -9.52 -19.49
C VAL A 96 5.51 -10.88 -19.81
N GLU A 97 5.93 -11.08 -21.07
CA GLU A 97 6.58 -12.31 -21.53
C GLU A 97 7.95 -12.54 -20.88
N PHE A 98 8.68 -11.46 -20.56
CA PHE A 98 9.92 -11.58 -19.80
C PHE A 98 9.62 -12.07 -18.38
N TRP A 99 8.60 -11.50 -17.73
CA TRP A 99 8.18 -11.90 -16.37
C TRP A 99 7.71 -13.35 -16.35
N ASN A 100 6.88 -13.73 -17.32
CA ASN A 100 6.43 -15.10 -17.56
C ASN A 100 7.61 -16.09 -17.66
N TRP A 101 8.70 -15.66 -18.33
CA TRP A 101 9.89 -16.49 -18.51
C TRP A 101 10.82 -16.53 -17.29
N VAL A 102 11.00 -15.39 -16.59
CA VAL A 102 12.03 -15.25 -15.55
C VAL A 102 11.54 -15.68 -14.16
N ILE A 103 10.33 -15.31 -13.76
CA ILE A 103 9.85 -15.54 -12.39
C ILE A 103 9.78 -17.04 -12.07
N PRO A 104 9.21 -17.91 -12.93
CA PRO A 104 9.21 -19.35 -12.68
C PRO A 104 10.62 -19.94 -12.57
N LYS A 105 11.60 -19.42 -13.32
CA LYS A 105 12.99 -19.90 -13.28
C LYS A 105 13.68 -19.55 -11.96
N VAL A 106 13.44 -18.35 -11.43
CA VAL A 106 13.97 -17.98 -10.11
C VAL A 106 13.30 -18.82 -9.02
N LYS A 107 11.96 -18.96 -9.07
CA LYS A 107 11.18 -19.74 -8.11
C LYS A 107 11.47 -21.25 -8.13
N GLN A 108 12.04 -21.78 -9.21
CA GLN A 108 12.52 -23.17 -9.27
C GLN A 108 13.75 -23.41 -8.38
N VAL A 109 14.53 -22.37 -8.08
CA VAL A 109 15.79 -22.47 -7.33
C VAL A 109 15.64 -21.94 -5.90
N TYR A 110 14.86 -20.87 -5.73
CA TYR A 110 14.69 -20.18 -4.46
C TYR A 110 13.22 -19.92 -4.16
N ASP A 111 12.82 -20.06 -2.89
CA ASP A 111 11.50 -19.65 -2.41
C ASP A 111 11.52 -18.13 -2.18
N VAL A 112 11.07 -17.37 -3.18
CA VAL A 112 11.10 -15.90 -3.17
C VAL A 112 9.78 -15.31 -3.65
N CYS A 113 9.42 -14.17 -3.07
CA CYS A 113 8.25 -13.38 -3.45
C CYS A 113 8.58 -12.35 -4.53
N PHE A 114 7.66 -12.09 -5.46
CA PHE A 114 7.74 -11.00 -6.43
C PHE A 114 6.57 -10.05 -6.26
N VAL A 115 6.89 -8.77 -6.07
CA VAL A 115 5.94 -7.67 -5.94
C VAL A 115 6.14 -6.71 -7.11
N ALA A 116 5.09 -6.46 -7.90
CA ALA A 116 5.17 -5.56 -9.04
C ALA A 116 4.57 -4.19 -8.74
N GLU A 117 5.24 -3.14 -9.18
CA GLU A 117 4.63 -1.84 -9.36
C GLU A 117 3.98 -1.77 -10.75
N VAL A 118 2.65 -1.86 -10.75
CA VAL A 118 1.80 -1.72 -11.93
C VAL A 118 0.72 -0.73 -11.54
N TYR A 119 0.60 0.38 -12.27
CA TYR A 119 -0.37 1.43 -11.98
C TYR A 119 -1.53 1.45 -12.96
N ASN A 120 -1.54 0.58 -13.96
CA ASN A 120 -2.68 0.34 -14.82
C ASN A 120 -3.56 -0.84 -14.33
N PRO A 121 -4.77 -0.58 -13.76
CA PRO A 121 -5.66 -1.65 -13.28
C PRO A 121 -6.08 -2.65 -14.35
N ALA A 122 -6.11 -2.25 -15.62
CA ALA A 122 -6.45 -3.15 -16.73
C ALA A 122 -5.40 -4.26 -16.91
N GLU A 123 -4.16 -4.04 -16.49
CA GLU A 123 -3.06 -4.98 -16.61
C GLU A 123 -2.87 -5.87 -15.37
N TYR A 124 -3.60 -5.63 -14.27
CA TYR A 124 -3.39 -6.38 -13.02
C TYR A 124 -3.48 -7.89 -13.22
N ARG A 125 -4.57 -8.38 -13.83
CA ARG A 125 -4.76 -9.82 -14.09
C ARG A 125 -3.68 -10.38 -15.03
N ASN A 126 -3.22 -9.60 -16.00
CA ASN A 126 -2.16 -10.00 -16.91
C ASN A 126 -0.84 -10.24 -16.14
N TYR A 127 -0.46 -9.29 -15.28
CA TYR A 127 0.79 -9.41 -14.51
C TYR A 127 0.72 -10.46 -13.40
N ILE A 128 -0.43 -10.69 -12.78
CA ILE A 128 -0.54 -11.77 -11.79
C ILE A 128 -0.52 -13.14 -12.49
N TRP A 129 -1.34 -13.35 -13.54
CA TRP A 129 -1.53 -14.69 -14.13
C TRP A 129 -0.49 -15.07 -15.17
N ASN A 130 -0.13 -14.15 -16.06
CA ASN A 130 0.89 -14.40 -17.08
C ASN A 130 2.27 -13.99 -16.57
N GLY A 131 2.37 -12.86 -15.84
CA GLY A 131 3.63 -12.39 -15.26
C GLY A 131 4.10 -13.20 -14.04
N HIS A 132 3.22 -13.96 -13.39
CA HIS A 132 3.50 -14.77 -12.19
C HIS A 132 3.92 -13.98 -10.93
N PHE A 133 3.58 -12.68 -10.87
CA PHE A 133 3.77 -11.87 -9.67
C PHE A 133 2.89 -12.37 -8.53
N ASP A 134 3.41 -12.37 -7.30
CA ASP A 134 2.64 -12.74 -6.11
C ASP A 134 1.72 -11.59 -5.70
N TYR A 135 2.26 -10.35 -5.73
CA TYR A 135 1.54 -9.15 -5.35
C TYR A 135 1.75 -7.99 -6.32
N LEU A 136 0.77 -7.10 -6.43
CA LEU A 136 0.83 -5.84 -7.16
C LEU A 136 0.53 -4.66 -6.22
N TYR A 137 1.16 -3.51 -6.43
CA TYR A 137 0.85 -2.29 -5.67
C TYR A 137 -0.63 -1.89 -5.84
N ASP A 138 -1.36 -1.72 -4.75
CA ASP A 138 -2.75 -1.21 -4.80
C ASP A 138 -2.80 0.32 -4.80
N LYS A 139 -2.10 0.94 -5.75
CA LYS A 139 -1.97 2.40 -5.84
C LYS A 139 -3.29 3.04 -6.31
N VAL A 140 -3.74 2.67 -7.51
CA VAL A 140 -4.91 3.31 -8.16
C VAL A 140 -6.24 2.82 -7.59
N GLY A 141 -6.22 1.77 -6.76
CA GLY A 141 -7.38 1.28 -6.03
C GLY A 141 -7.41 1.82 -4.59
N LEU A 142 -6.96 0.98 -3.65
CA LEU A 142 -7.19 1.23 -2.23
C LEU A 142 -6.41 2.44 -1.71
N TYR A 143 -5.15 2.63 -2.13
CA TYR A 143 -4.35 3.79 -1.71
C TYR A 143 -5.04 5.12 -2.07
N ASP A 144 -5.38 5.34 -3.35
CA ASP A 144 -6.03 6.59 -3.80
C ASP A 144 -7.39 6.79 -3.09
N THR A 145 -8.13 5.70 -2.88
CA THR A 145 -9.42 5.74 -2.18
C THR A 145 -9.27 6.14 -0.70
N VAL A 146 -8.39 5.48 0.05
CA VAL A 146 -8.19 5.76 1.47
C VAL A 146 -7.55 7.12 1.67
N ARG A 147 -6.64 7.55 0.77
CA ARG A 147 -6.12 8.92 0.71
C ARG A 147 -7.25 9.95 0.63
N ALA A 148 -8.16 9.81 -0.33
CA ALA A 148 -9.28 10.73 -0.48
C ALA A 148 -10.18 10.75 0.76
N VAL A 149 -10.42 9.60 1.42
CA VAL A 149 -11.19 9.51 2.67
C VAL A 149 -10.50 10.23 3.82
N MET A 150 -9.19 10.02 4.01
CA MET A 150 -8.38 10.71 5.02
C MET A 150 -8.40 12.23 4.83
N CYS A 151 -8.34 12.70 3.58
CA CYS A 151 -8.46 14.11 3.21
C CYS A 151 -9.90 14.67 3.28
N ASN A 152 -10.90 13.85 3.60
CA ASN A 152 -12.33 14.23 3.53
C ASN A 152 -12.76 14.70 2.12
N GLN A 153 -12.17 14.12 1.08
CA GLN A 153 -12.48 14.37 -0.33
C GLN A 153 -13.38 13.29 -0.93
N ALA A 154 -13.50 12.14 -0.27
CA ALA A 154 -14.42 11.06 -0.63
C ALA A 154 -15.06 10.44 0.63
N PRO A 155 -16.27 9.88 0.52
CA PRO A 155 -16.90 9.17 1.63
C PRO A 155 -16.21 7.83 1.90
N ALA A 156 -16.14 7.44 3.18
CA ALA A 156 -15.59 6.15 3.59
C ALA A 156 -16.28 4.94 2.95
N SER A 157 -17.56 5.06 2.56
CA SER A 157 -18.28 4.04 1.79
C SER A 157 -17.66 3.70 0.43
N ASN A 158 -16.81 4.57 -0.15
CA ASN A 158 -16.10 4.26 -1.39
C ASN A 158 -15.11 3.11 -1.25
N ILE A 159 -14.64 2.82 -0.04
CA ILE A 159 -13.74 1.69 0.24
C ILE A 159 -14.39 0.35 -0.18
N SER A 160 -15.70 0.18 0.07
CA SER A 160 -16.45 -1.01 -0.37
C SER A 160 -16.42 -1.19 -1.88
N GLY A 161 -16.68 -0.11 -2.64
CA GLY A 161 -16.66 -0.15 -4.10
C GLY A 161 -15.28 -0.43 -4.68
N CYS A 162 -14.24 0.15 -4.08
CA CYS A 162 -12.85 -0.12 -4.44
C CYS A 162 -12.47 -1.59 -4.22
N TRP A 163 -12.86 -2.16 -3.07
CA TRP A 163 -12.59 -3.58 -2.80
C TRP A 163 -13.34 -4.52 -3.76
N GLN A 164 -14.59 -4.18 -4.11
CA GLN A 164 -15.41 -4.97 -5.03
C GLN A 164 -14.86 -5.00 -6.45
N SER A 165 -14.27 -3.90 -6.94
CA SER A 165 -13.76 -3.79 -8.31
C SER A 165 -12.57 -4.73 -8.63
N LEU A 166 -11.91 -5.25 -7.60
CA LEU A 166 -10.82 -6.22 -7.76
C LEU A 166 -11.31 -7.62 -8.16
N GLU A 167 -12.59 -7.95 -7.93
CA GLU A 167 -13.26 -9.19 -8.40
C GLU A 167 -12.42 -10.49 -8.26
N GLY A 168 -11.81 -10.73 -7.10
CA GLY A 168 -11.13 -11.99 -6.76
C GLY A 168 -9.61 -11.89 -6.67
N ILE A 169 -8.98 -10.79 -7.11
CA ILE A 169 -7.53 -10.60 -7.00
C ILE A 169 -7.10 -9.87 -5.72
N GLN A 170 -8.01 -9.64 -4.76
CA GLN A 170 -7.72 -8.86 -3.55
C GLN A 170 -6.53 -9.41 -2.75
N HIS A 171 -6.35 -10.73 -2.76
CA HIS A 171 -5.26 -11.42 -2.09
C HIS A 171 -3.89 -11.20 -2.76
N ASN A 172 -3.86 -10.72 -4.00
CA ASN A 172 -2.66 -10.35 -4.75
C ASN A 172 -2.34 -8.86 -4.68
N MET A 173 -3.04 -8.09 -3.84
CA MET A 173 -2.79 -6.66 -3.74
C MET A 173 -1.88 -6.35 -2.55
N LEU A 174 -0.83 -5.56 -2.75
CA LEU A 174 -0.03 -4.99 -1.67
C LEU A 174 -0.63 -3.65 -1.28
N ASN A 175 -1.22 -3.60 -0.08
CA ASN A 175 -1.77 -2.36 0.46
C ASN A 175 -0.66 -1.50 1.06
N PHE A 176 -0.78 -0.18 0.93
CA PHE A 176 0.09 0.79 1.59
C PHE A 176 -0.64 2.12 1.74
N LEU A 177 -0.14 3.01 2.60
CA LEU A 177 -0.65 4.38 2.73
C LEU A 177 0.40 5.45 2.42
N GLU A 178 1.68 5.05 2.37
CA GLU A 178 2.80 5.86 1.94
C GLU A 178 3.79 4.95 1.21
N ASN A 179 4.54 5.54 0.28
CA ASN A 179 5.74 4.99 -0.31
C ASN A 179 6.67 6.18 -0.64
N HIS A 180 7.74 5.95 -1.40
CA HIS A 180 8.69 7.02 -1.74
C HIS A 180 8.18 8.01 -2.80
N ASP A 181 7.29 7.59 -3.69
CA ASP A 181 6.73 8.44 -4.76
C ASP A 181 5.51 9.23 -4.29
N GLU A 182 4.93 8.83 -3.16
CA GLU A 182 3.73 9.42 -2.60
C GLU A 182 4.02 10.39 -1.46
N GLN A 183 3.12 11.35 -1.29
CA GLN A 183 3.23 12.35 -0.22
C GLN A 183 3.00 11.70 1.15
N ARG A 184 3.65 12.25 2.18
CA ARG A 184 3.47 11.85 3.57
C ARG A 184 2.09 12.26 4.09
N ILE A 185 1.43 11.41 4.87
CA ILE A 185 0.10 11.67 5.45
C ILE A 185 0.11 12.94 6.30
N ALA A 186 1.17 13.14 7.09
CA ALA A 186 1.34 14.33 7.92
C ALA A 186 1.61 15.62 7.12
N SER A 187 1.91 15.51 5.82
CA SER A 187 2.19 16.67 4.97
C SER A 187 0.94 17.49 4.67
N TYR A 188 1.10 18.82 4.52
CA TYR A 188 0.03 19.72 4.07
C TYR A 188 -0.47 19.42 2.67
N PHE A 189 0.32 18.75 1.84
CA PHE A 189 -0.10 18.31 0.51
C PHE A 189 -0.99 17.04 0.53
N PHE A 190 -1.08 16.40 1.69
CA PHE A 190 -1.93 15.24 1.95
C PHE A 190 -3.00 15.60 3.00
N ALA A 191 -2.90 15.08 4.24
CA ALA A 191 -3.91 15.28 5.27
C ALA A 191 -3.55 16.39 6.26
N GLY A 192 -2.28 16.81 6.31
CA GLY A 192 -1.75 17.80 7.25
C GLY A 192 -1.79 17.34 8.72
N ASP A 193 -2.07 16.06 8.94
CA ASP A 193 -2.28 15.43 10.24
C ASP A 193 -1.97 13.94 10.07
N PRO A 194 -1.09 13.33 10.89
CA PRO A 194 -0.78 11.91 10.78
C PRO A 194 -1.89 10.98 11.27
N ARG A 195 -2.80 11.48 12.13
CA ARG A 195 -3.80 10.65 12.82
C ARG A 195 -4.80 9.94 11.90
N PRO A 196 -5.31 10.55 10.79
CA PRO A 196 -6.08 9.82 9.78
C PRO A 196 -5.44 8.52 9.28
N GLY A 197 -4.11 8.40 9.33
CA GLY A 197 -3.40 7.18 9.00
C GLY A 197 -3.74 5.99 9.92
N ILE A 198 -4.20 6.22 11.14
CA ILE A 198 -4.61 5.16 12.09
C ILE A 198 -5.83 4.37 11.56
N PRO A 199 -7.00 4.98 11.30
CA PRO A 199 -8.14 4.27 10.72
C PRO A 199 -7.83 3.77 9.30
N GLY A 200 -7.03 4.50 8.52
CA GLY A 200 -6.54 4.05 7.23
C GLY A 200 -5.76 2.74 7.33
N MET A 201 -4.85 2.62 8.30
CA MET A 201 -4.01 1.44 8.46
C MET A 201 -4.80 0.24 9.00
N ILE A 202 -5.79 0.48 9.87
CA ILE A 202 -6.72 -0.57 10.30
C ILE A 202 -7.44 -1.17 9.07
N VAL A 203 -7.97 -0.33 8.18
CA VAL A 203 -8.62 -0.80 6.95
C VAL A 203 -7.62 -1.56 6.07
N SER A 204 -6.48 -0.92 5.73
CA SER A 204 -5.49 -1.50 4.82
C SER A 204 -4.87 -2.80 5.32
N ALA A 205 -4.70 -2.98 6.63
CA ALA A 205 -4.06 -4.16 7.22
C ALA A 205 -5.05 -5.26 7.64
N MET A 206 -6.34 -4.95 7.82
CA MET A 206 -7.29 -5.89 8.45
C MET A 206 -8.55 -6.15 7.63
N MET A 207 -8.76 -5.47 6.50
CA MET A 207 -9.91 -5.74 5.63
C MET A 207 -9.80 -7.13 4.98
N ASN A 208 -8.67 -7.46 4.35
CA ASN A 208 -8.44 -8.78 3.73
C ASN A 208 -7.22 -9.48 4.37
N THR A 209 -6.72 -10.54 3.74
CA THR A 209 -5.53 -11.32 4.17
C THR A 209 -4.28 -10.98 3.38
N ASN A 210 -4.32 -9.92 2.57
CA ASN A 210 -3.24 -9.51 1.70
C ASN A 210 -2.15 -8.74 2.47
N PRO A 211 -0.92 -8.67 1.96
CA PRO A 211 0.17 -7.98 2.65
C PRO A 211 -0.05 -6.47 2.71
N VAL A 212 0.55 -5.84 3.72
CA VAL A 212 0.59 -4.39 3.89
C VAL A 212 2.03 -3.91 4.04
N MET A 213 2.36 -2.77 3.43
CA MET A 213 3.65 -2.11 3.53
C MET A 213 3.53 -0.83 4.37
N ILE A 214 4.56 -0.57 5.19
CA ILE A 214 4.75 0.69 5.91
C ILE A 214 6.00 1.36 5.35
N TYR A 215 5.89 2.64 5.04
CA TYR A 215 7.03 3.44 4.63
C TYR A 215 7.65 4.15 5.85
N SER A 216 8.97 4.00 6.01
CA SER A 216 9.71 4.49 7.17
C SER A 216 9.40 5.97 7.44
N GLY A 217 8.96 6.29 8.66
CA GLY A 217 8.60 7.64 9.09
C GLY A 217 7.09 7.88 9.16
N GLN A 218 6.27 7.07 8.48
CA GLN A 218 4.81 7.15 8.52
C GLN A 218 4.30 7.04 9.96
N GLU A 219 4.82 6.07 10.71
CA GLU A 219 4.43 5.80 12.10
C GLU A 219 5.04 6.79 13.11
N LEU A 220 5.86 7.73 12.64
CA LEU A 220 6.42 8.85 13.39
C LEU A 220 5.81 10.19 13.00
N GLY A 221 4.87 10.19 12.04
CA GLY A 221 4.24 11.39 11.52
C GLY A 221 5.20 12.32 10.79
N GLU A 222 6.16 11.76 10.05
CA GLU A 222 7.10 12.53 9.23
C GLU A 222 6.34 13.38 8.19
N PRO A 223 6.50 14.71 8.17
CA PRO A 223 5.76 15.56 7.23
C PRO A 223 6.38 15.67 5.83
N GLY A 224 7.65 15.30 5.61
CA GLY A 224 8.31 15.41 4.30
C GLY A 224 8.41 16.85 3.80
N MET A 225 8.78 17.77 4.70
CA MET A 225 8.78 19.22 4.45
C MET A 225 10.18 19.86 4.46
N ASP A 226 11.21 19.04 4.59
CA ASP A 226 12.59 19.45 4.42
C ASP A 226 12.90 19.62 2.91
N ASP A 227 13.92 20.41 2.59
CA ASP A 227 14.35 20.66 1.19
C ASP A 227 15.57 19.76 0.91
N GLU A 228 15.31 18.50 0.52
CA GLU A 228 16.27 17.40 0.56
C GLU A 228 16.53 16.82 -0.85
N GLY A 229 17.80 16.75 -1.25
CA GLY A 229 18.20 16.09 -2.49
C GLY A 229 17.54 16.66 -3.75
N PHE A 230 17.01 15.76 -4.58
CA PHE A 230 16.23 16.13 -5.78
C PHE A 230 14.75 16.41 -5.47
N SER A 231 14.31 16.11 -4.24
CA SER A 231 12.96 16.39 -3.80
C SER A 231 12.91 17.80 -3.20
N GLY A 232 12.16 18.70 -3.83
CA GLY A 232 11.85 19.97 -3.20
C GLY A 232 10.88 19.78 -2.03
N ARG A 233 10.41 20.90 -1.46
CA ARG A 233 9.34 20.88 -0.44
C ARG A 233 7.95 20.60 -1.03
N ASP A 234 7.71 19.35 -1.43
CA ASP A 234 6.47 18.91 -2.08
C ASP A 234 5.69 17.85 -1.29
N GLY A 235 6.11 17.58 -0.05
CA GLY A 235 5.48 16.61 0.85
C GLY A 235 6.03 15.20 0.76
N ARG A 236 7.08 14.96 -0.04
CA ARG A 236 7.80 13.69 -0.13
C ARG A 236 9.11 13.78 0.63
N THR A 237 9.62 12.62 1.02
CA THR A 237 11.00 12.51 1.53
C THR A 237 11.89 12.04 0.39
N THR A 238 13.09 12.63 0.29
CA THR A 238 14.08 12.23 -0.71
C THR A 238 14.42 10.74 -0.66
N ILE A 239 14.74 10.20 -1.83
CA ILE A 239 15.36 8.87 -1.99
C ILE A 239 16.73 8.91 -2.67
N PHE A 240 17.20 10.11 -3.06
CA PHE A 240 18.34 10.27 -3.98
C PHE A 240 19.56 10.97 -3.36
N ASP A 241 19.63 11.08 -2.05
CA ASP A 241 20.76 11.67 -1.34
C ASP A 241 21.04 11.00 0.01
N TYR A 242 22.21 11.32 0.57
CA TYR A 242 22.62 10.86 1.90
C TYR A 242 21.97 11.70 3.01
N TRP A 243 20.67 11.96 2.87
CA TRP A 243 19.92 12.71 3.86
C TRP A 243 19.40 11.81 4.98
N SER A 244 18.97 12.45 6.07
CA SER A 244 18.42 11.78 7.22
C SER A 244 17.23 12.58 7.75
N LEU A 245 16.13 11.90 8.03
CA LEU A 245 14.91 12.53 8.53
C LEU A 245 15.03 12.78 10.05
N ALA A 246 14.61 13.95 10.51
CA ALA A 246 14.69 14.30 11.94
C ALA A 246 13.85 13.34 12.80
N SER A 247 12.66 12.97 12.33
CA SER A 247 11.79 11.98 12.98
C SER A 247 12.50 10.64 13.19
N LEU A 248 13.16 10.11 12.16
CA LEU A 248 13.91 8.86 12.23
C LEU A 248 15.14 8.95 13.12
N ARG A 249 15.90 10.05 13.07
CA ARG A 249 17.04 10.24 14.01
C ARG A 249 16.59 10.24 15.46
N ASN A 250 15.47 10.89 15.75
CA ASN A 250 14.90 10.94 17.08
C ASN A 250 14.41 9.56 17.53
N TRP A 251 13.87 8.76 16.62
CA TRP A 251 13.51 7.38 16.91
C TRP A 251 14.74 6.50 17.16
N ILE A 252 15.75 6.56 16.28
CA ILE A 252 16.99 5.78 16.39
C ILE A 252 17.71 6.08 17.70
N ASN A 253 17.73 7.36 18.10
CA ASN A 253 18.33 7.83 19.36
C ASN A 253 19.69 7.18 19.64
N GLU A 254 20.66 7.36 18.74
CA GLU A 254 22.03 6.80 18.87
C GLU A 254 22.06 5.26 19.02
N GLY A 255 21.05 4.57 18.46
CA GLY A 255 20.91 3.12 18.50
C GLY A 255 20.10 2.59 19.66
N ALA A 256 19.53 3.45 20.52
CA ALA A 256 18.70 3.04 21.64
C ALA A 256 17.30 2.55 21.22
N PHE A 257 16.72 3.11 20.13
CA PHE A 257 15.37 2.77 19.65
C PHE A 257 14.30 2.78 20.76
N ASP A 258 14.40 3.73 21.69
CA ASP A 258 13.62 3.77 22.94
C ASP A 258 12.51 4.83 22.94
N GLY A 259 12.42 5.63 21.88
CA GLY A 259 11.47 6.75 21.79
C GLY A 259 11.78 7.90 22.76
N GLY A 260 12.98 7.96 23.35
CA GLY A 260 13.38 8.98 24.31
C GLY A 260 13.46 10.40 23.74
N LYS A 261 13.71 10.54 22.43
CA LYS A 261 13.74 11.82 21.69
C LYS A 261 12.45 12.08 20.88
N LEU A 262 11.44 11.22 20.96
CA LEU A 262 10.14 11.44 20.30
C LEU A 262 9.25 12.38 21.12
N THR A 263 8.40 13.17 20.44
CA THR A 263 7.32 13.89 21.13
C THR A 263 6.27 12.90 21.67
N ALA A 264 5.38 13.38 22.55
CA ALA A 264 4.29 12.57 23.08
C ALA A 264 3.37 12.07 21.96
N GLU A 265 3.06 12.92 20.98
CA GLU A 265 2.22 12.61 19.83
C GLU A 265 2.87 11.57 18.91
N GLN A 266 4.17 11.71 18.65
CA GLN A 266 4.92 10.73 17.85
C GLN A 266 4.96 9.37 18.55
N ARG A 267 5.15 9.36 19.88
CA ARG A 267 5.13 8.12 20.66
C ARG A 267 3.76 7.45 20.60
N GLN A 268 2.69 8.21 20.82
CA GLN A 268 1.31 7.70 20.75
C GLN A 268 0.97 7.16 19.36
N LEU A 269 1.36 7.86 18.30
CA LEU A 269 1.17 7.40 16.92
C LEU A 269 1.91 6.08 16.68
N ARG A 270 3.19 6.02 17.06
CA ARG A 270 4.01 4.82 16.90
C ARG A 270 3.44 3.63 17.67
N GLU A 271 3.00 3.85 18.91
CA GLU A 271 2.34 2.83 19.73
C GLU A 271 1.06 2.32 19.07
N ALA A 272 0.25 3.21 18.49
CA ALA A 272 -0.96 2.84 17.75
C ALA A 272 -0.64 1.97 16.53
N TYR A 273 0.32 2.39 15.69
CA TYR A 273 0.77 1.59 14.54
C TYR A 273 1.34 0.23 14.97
N ALA A 274 2.21 0.22 15.99
CA ALA A 274 2.77 -1.03 16.52
C ALA A 274 1.65 -1.96 17.00
N LYS A 275 0.63 -1.44 17.66
CA LYS A 275 -0.51 -2.24 18.12
C LYS A 275 -1.31 -2.79 16.94
N ILE A 276 -1.66 -1.96 15.96
CA ILE A 276 -2.39 -2.36 14.75
C ILE A 276 -1.64 -3.47 14.00
N LEU A 277 -0.34 -3.29 13.76
CA LEU A 277 0.48 -4.25 13.01
C LEU A 277 0.71 -5.57 13.77
N ASN A 278 0.85 -5.52 15.10
CA ASN A 278 0.94 -6.74 15.89
C ASN A 278 -0.38 -7.51 15.92
N ILE A 279 -1.52 -6.80 16.02
CA ILE A 279 -2.85 -7.41 15.95
C ILE A 279 -3.06 -8.05 14.58
N SER A 280 -2.78 -7.33 13.48
CA SER A 280 -2.99 -7.86 12.12
C SER A 280 -2.13 -9.08 11.81
N LYS A 281 -0.94 -9.18 12.42
CA LYS A 281 -0.04 -10.32 12.27
C LYS A 281 -0.42 -11.53 13.14
N SER A 282 -0.98 -11.32 14.32
CA SER A 282 -1.12 -12.37 15.34
C SER A 282 -2.53 -12.94 15.48
N GLU A 283 -3.56 -12.16 15.16
CA GLU A 283 -4.95 -12.60 15.31
C GLU A 283 -5.40 -13.43 14.12
N ARG A 284 -5.72 -14.71 14.36
CA ARG A 284 -6.12 -15.68 13.32
C ARG A 284 -7.40 -15.27 12.59
N VAL A 285 -8.32 -14.60 13.29
CA VAL A 285 -9.50 -13.99 12.68
C VAL A 285 -9.15 -12.98 11.58
N ILE A 286 -7.95 -12.38 11.60
CA ILE A 286 -7.46 -11.45 10.57
C ILE A 286 -6.59 -12.17 9.54
N THR A 287 -5.69 -13.06 9.95
CA THR A 287 -4.76 -13.72 9.02
C THR A 287 -5.38 -14.86 8.21
N GLU A 288 -6.41 -15.53 8.76
CA GLU A 288 -7.06 -16.70 8.16
C GLU A 288 -8.58 -16.51 7.98
N GLY A 289 -9.16 -15.46 8.56
CA GLY A 289 -10.61 -15.26 8.56
C GLY A 289 -11.17 -14.76 7.25
N VAL A 290 -12.43 -15.08 6.97
CA VAL A 290 -13.17 -14.53 5.83
C VAL A 290 -13.56 -13.08 6.11
N PHE A 291 -13.52 -12.24 5.06
CA PHE A 291 -13.98 -10.85 5.12
C PHE A 291 -15.47 -10.74 4.80
N TYR A 292 -16.16 -9.83 5.49
CA TYR A 292 -17.55 -9.49 5.20
C TYR A 292 -17.79 -7.99 5.35
N ASP A 293 -18.16 -7.32 4.26
CA ASP A 293 -18.49 -5.90 4.26
C ASP A 293 -19.86 -5.66 4.94
N LEU A 294 -19.93 -4.70 5.86
CA LEU A 294 -21.17 -4.29 6.55
C LEU A 294 -21.68 -2.92 6.09
N MET A 295 -20.98 -2.24 5.18
CA MET A 295 -21.36 -0.90 4.75
C MET A 295 -22.72 -0.88 4.06
N TYR A 296 -23.08 -1.88 3.26
CA TYR A 296 -24.36 -1.92 2.54
C TYR A 296 -25.57 -1.78 3.48
N ALA A 297 -25.49 -2.36 4.68
CA ALA A 297 -26.55 -2.29 5.70
C ALA A 297 -26.56 -0.95 6.45
N ASN A 298 -25.49 -0.16 6.34
CA ASN A 298 -25.28 1.06 7.12
C ASN A 298 -25.22 2.34 6.25
N LEU A 299 -25.49 2.26 4.94
CA LEU A 299 -25.46 3.44 4.05
C LEU A 299 -26.54 4.48 4.38
N SER A 300 -27.74 4.04 4.76
CA SER A 300 -28.89 4.90 5.10
C SER A 300 -29.17 4.96 6.60
N ASN A 301 -28.22 4.51 7.42
CA ASN A 301 -28.39 4.43 8.87
C ASN A 301 -28.21 5.83 9.49
N PRO A 302 -29.22 6.40 10.16
CA PRO A 302 -29.14 7.76 10.72
C PRO A 302 -28.17 7.89 11.89
N TYR A 303 -27.68 6.77 12.44
CA TYR A 303 -26.74 6.71 13.55
C TYR A 303 -25.35 6.21 13.12
N PHE A 304 -25.07 6.19 11.81
CA PHE A 304 -23.78 5.81 11.25
C PHE A 304 -23.47 6.70 10.04
N ASN A 305 -22.43 7.52 10.13
CA ASN A 305 -22.06 8.42 9.03
C ASN A 305 -21.13 7.68 8.06
N SER A 306 -21.69 7.10 7.00
CA SER A 306 -20.97 6.39 5.95
C SER A 306 -19.93 7.24 5.19
N HIS A 307 -19.92 8.56 5.35
CA HIS A 307 -18.88 9.41 4.81
C HIS A 307 -17.60 9.40 5.65
N ARG A 308 -17.71 9.14 6.96
CA ARG A 308 -16.61 9.27 7.91
C ARG A 308 -16.33 7.99 8.70
N GLN A 309 -17.24 7.04 8.73
CA GLN A 309 -17.04 5.73 9.34
C GLN A 309 -17.12 4.61 8.31
N PHE A 310 -16.31 3.58 8.55
CA PHE A 310 -16.30 2.34 7.77
C PHE A 310 -16.38 1.15 8.73
N VAL A 311 -17.17 0.14 8.37
CA VAL A 311 -17.43 -1.02 9.23
C VAL A 311 -17.44 -2.30 8.43
N PHE A 312 -16.79 -3.33 8.96
CA PHE A 312 -16.74 -4.67 8.38
C PHE A 312 -16.57 -5.73 9.46
N MET A 313 -16.71 -6.99 9.06
CA MET A 313 -16.46 -8.14 9.93
C MET A 313 -15.41 -9.06 9.35
N ARG A 314 -14.73 -9.77 10.25
CA ARG A 314 -13.94 -10.95 9.95
C ARG A 314 -14.47 -12.13 10.75
N LYS A 315 -14.44 -13.34 10.18
CA LYS A 315 -14.84 -14.57 10.87
C LYS A 315 -13.81 -15.67 10.66
N TYR A 316 -13.42 -16.33 11.75
CA TYR A 316 -12.60 -17.52 11.72
C TYR A 316 -13.02 -18.47 12.84
N GLN A 317 -13.44 -19.69 12.48
CA GLN A 317 -13.92 -20.68 13.45
C GLN A 317 -15.00 -20.10 14.39
N ASN A 318 -14.77 -20.09 15.70
CA ASN A 318 -15.67 -19.54 16.71
C ASN A 318 -15.37 -18.06 17.06
N GLU A 319 -14.44 -17.41 16.35
CA GLU A 319 -14.12 -15.99 16.53
C GLU A 319 -14.79 -15.14 15.43
N VAL A 320 -15.41 -14.05 15.86
CA VAL A 320 -15.96 -13.01 15.00
C VAL A 320 -15.38 -11.67 15.42
N LEU A 321 -14.76 -10.95 14.51
CA LEU A 321 -14.21 -9.63 14.76
C LEU A 321 -15.08 -8.58 14.05
N LEU A 322 -15.70 -7.69 14.81
CA LEU A 322 -16.37 -6.50 14.30
C LEU A 322 -15.38 -5.33 14.33
N VAL A 323 -15.00 -4.82 13.15
CA VAL A 323 -14.11 -3.68 13.00
C VAL A 323 -14.90 -2.47 12.60
N VAL A 324 -14.79 -1.38 13.36
CA VAL A 324 -15.32 -0.07 12.99
C VAL A 324 -14.23 0.98 13.13
N VAL A 325 -14.07 1.79 12.08
CA VAL A 325 -13.11 2.89 12.05
C VAL A 325 -13.82 4.23 11.90
N ASN A 326 -13.22 5.26 12.45
CA ASN A 326 -13.69 6.64 12.41
C ASN A 326 -12.60 7.55 11.85
N PHE A 327 -12.83 8.05 10.64
CA PHE A 327 -12.02 9.08 10.01
C PHE A 327 -12.41 10.49 10.47
N ASP A 328 -13.42 10.68 11.31
CA ASP A 328 -13.79 12.01 11.81
C ASP A 328 -12.78 12.54 12.84
N LYS A 329 -12.67 13.88 12.92
CA LYS A 329 -11.88 14.61 13.91
C LYS A 329 -12.50 14.56 15.30
N ALA A 330 -13.79 14.25 15.40
CA ALA A 330 -14.51 14.07 16.65
C ALA A 330 -14.75 12.59 16.96
N GLU A 331 -14.82 12.28 18.26
CA GLU A 331 -15.36 11.01 18.72
C GLU A 331 -16.80 10.83 18.24
N GLN A 332 -17.15 9.59 17.88
CA GLN A 332 -18.48 9.24 17.38
C GLN A 332 -19.07 8.10 18.20
N THR A 333 -20.31 8.27 18.65
CA THR A 333 -21.13 7.14 19.10
C THR A 333 -21.94 6.63 17.92
N VAL A 334 -21.55 5.47 17.40
CA VAL A 334 -22.23 4.85 16.24
C VAL A 334 -23.11 3.70 16.69
N ARG A 335 -24.17 3.44 15.91
CA ARG A 335 -25.01 2.25 16.06
C ARG A 335 -25.00 1.46 14.77
N ILE A 336 -24.38 0.29 14.79
CA ILE A 336 -24.12 -0.53 13.60
C ILE A 336 -25.27 -1.51 13.40
N GLN A 337 -25.93 -1.47 12.25
CA GLN A 337 -26.87 -2.52 11.85
C GLN A 337 -26.11 -3.75 11.35
N ILE A 338 -26.48 -4.92 11.88
CA ILE A 338 -25.95 -6.22 11.49
C ILE A 338 -27.15 -7.07 11.06
N PRO A 339 -27.45 -7.19 9.76
CA PRO A 339 -28.67 -7.84 9.31
C PRO A 339 -28.59 -9.37 9.41
N ASP A 340 -29.74 -10.05 9.36
CA ASP A 340 -29.88 -11.51 9.52
C ASP A 340 -28.99 -12.32 8.57
N GLU A 341 -28.75 -11.81 7.35
CA GLU A 341 -27.92 -12.48 6.36
C GLU A 341 -26.48 -12.66 6.82
N VAL A 342 -25.96 -11.77 7.67
CA VAL A 342 -24.58 -11.84 8.18
C VAL A 342 -24.38 -13.10 9.02
N PHE A 343 -25.32 -13.39 9.93
CA PHE A 343 -25.26 -14.55 10.81
C PHE A 343 -25.30 -15.86 10.01
N LYS A 344 -26.08 -15.89 8.93
CA LYS A 344 -26.16 -17.03 8.00
C LYS A 344 -24.89 -17.17 7.17
N ALA A 345 -24.41 -16.06 6.59
CA ALA A 345 -23.25 -16.07 5.69
C ALA A 345 -21.94 -16.37 6.42
N LEU A 346 -21.80 -15.85 7.65
CA LEU A 346 -20.65 -16.09 8.51
C LEU A 346 -20.84 -17.24 9.47
N ASP A 347 -21.96 -17.98 9.42
CA ASP A 347 -22.25 -19.16 10.24
C ASP A 347 -21.92 -18.97 11.73
N PHE A 348 -22.66 -18.07 12.39
CA PHE A 348 -22.61 -17.87 13.84
C PHE A 348 -24.00 -17.50 14.40
N GLY A 349 -24.21 -17.68 15.70
CA GLY A 349 -25.53 -17.53 16.32
C GLY A 349 -25.96 -16.08 16.54
N ASP A 350 -27.17 -15.74 16.09
CA ASP A 350 -27.87 -14.50 16.46
C ASP A 350 -28.20 -14.51 17.97
N ASN A 351 -27.99 -13.36 18.61
CA ASN A 351 -28.25 -13.12 20.02
C ASN A 351 -27.59 -14.15 20.97
N LYS A 352 -26.45 -14.72 20.56
CA LYS A 352 -25.65 -15.63 21.38
C LYS A 352 -24.64 -14.82 22.20
N ALA A 353 -24.63 -15.02 23.52
CA ALA A 353 -23.62 -14.44 24.39
C ALA A 353 -22.22 -14.95 24.03
N ALA A 354 -21.25 -14.04 24.00
CA ALA A 354 -19.84 -14.31 23.72
C ALA A 354 -18.94 -13.50 24.65
N VAL A 355 -17.70 -13.96 24.79
CA VAL A 355 -16.64 -13.14 25.39
C VAL A 355 -16.22 -12.12 24.35
N LEU A 356 -16.49 -10.84 24.62
CA LEU A 356 -16.03 -9.72 23.83
C LEU A 356 -14.70 -9.21 24.41
N THR A 357 -13.70 -9.06 23.55
CA THR A 357 -12.44 -8.37 23.84
C THR A 357 -12.23 -7.26 22.81
N ASP A 358 -12.03 -6.01 23.26
CA ASP A 358 -11.52 -4.95 22.36
C ASP A 358 -10.01 -5.12 22.21
N LEU A 359 -9.55 -5.56 21.04
CA LEU A 359 -8.13 -5.82 20.79
C LEU A 359 -7.28 -4.54 20.91
N MET A 360 -7.88 -3.36 20.73
CA MET A 360 -7.19 -2.07 20.87
C MET A 360 -7.01 -1.64 22.32
N THR A 361 -7.73 -2.19 23.30
CA THR A 361 -7.58 -1.82 24.73
C THR A 361 -7.20 -3.01 25.61
N GLY A 362 -7.54 -4.23 25.20
CA GLY A 362 -7.44 -5.46 26.00
C GLY A 362 -8.60 -5.66 26.96
N GLU A 363 -9.53 -4.71 27.05
CA GLU A 363 -10.71 -4.82 27.92
C GLU A 363 -11.64 -5.93 27.42
N SER A 364 -12.22 -6.68 28.36
CA SER A 364 -13.10 -7.79 28.05
C SER A 364 -14.39 -7.76 28.87
N CYS A 365 -15.49 -8.16 28.25
CA CYS A 365 -16.80 -8.29 28.89
C CYS A 365 -17.64 -9.39 28.20
N ILE A 366 -18.86 -9.62 28.69
CA ILE A 366 -19.84 -10.44 27.99
C ILE A 366 -20.73 -9.51 27.16
N SER A 367 -20.86 -9.83 25.87
CA SER A 367 -21.70 -9.08 24.94
C SER A 367 -22.35 -10.05 23.95
N THR A 368 -23.21 -9.52 23.09
CA THR A 368 -23.89 -10.29 22.04
C THR A 368 -24.06 -9.42 20.80
N LEU A 369 -24.00 -10.05 19.63
CA LEU A 369 -24.40 -9.46 18.36
C LEU A 369 -25.80 -9.94 18.01
N THR A 370 -26.63 -9.07 17.47
CA THR A 370 -27.97 -9.46 17.04
C THR A 370 -28.49 -8.64 15.86
N ALA A 371 -29.36 -9.24 15.05
CA ALA A 371 -30.11 -8.54 14.02
C ALA A 371 -31.27 -7.70 14.57
N ALA A 372 -31.74 -8.01 15.78
CA ALA A 372 -32.91 -7.35 16.37
C ALA A 372 -32.63 -5.89 16.79
N TRP A 373 -31.38 -5.54 17.08
CA TRP A 373 -31.01 -4.20 17.55
C TRP A 373 -29.61 -3.78 17.09
N PRO A 374 -29.41 -2.52 16.66
CA PRO A 374 -28.08 -2.02 16.27
C PRO A 374 -27.06 -2.09 17.40
N TYR A 375 -25.84 -2.51 17.09
CA TYR A 375 -24.74 -2.58 18.04
C TYR A 375 -24.15 -1.19 18.28
N GLN A 376 -24.24 -0.67 19.51
CA GLN A 376 -23.76 0.67 19.85
C GLN A 376 -22.29 0.62 20.33
N VAL A 377 -21.45 1.50 19.79
CA VAL A 377 -20.05 1.63 20.19
C VAL A 377 -19.56 3.07 20.07
N VAL A 378 -18.69 3.48 21.01
CA VAL A 378 -18.00 4.76 20.97
C VAL A 378 -16.63 4.58 20.31
N VAL A 379 -16.40 5.31 19.23
CA VAL A 379 -15.18 5.27 18.42
C VAL A 379 -14.47 6.62 18.51
N PRO A 380 -13.25 6.69 19.08
CA PRO A 380 -12.51 7.94 19.19
C PRO A 380 -12.26 8.61 17.84
N ALA A 381 -11.91 9.90 17.87
CA ALA A 381 -11.46 10.64 16.70
C ALA A 381 -10.24 9.94 16.06
N TYR A 382 -10.22 9.85 14.73
CA TYR A 382 -9.11 9.25 13.97
C TYR A 382 -8.62 7.91 14.55
N SER A 383 -9.55 6.99 14.77
CA SER A 383 -9.25 5.72 15.46
C SER A 383 -10.19 4.60 14.98
N GLY A 384 -10.11 3.44 15.62
CA GLY A 384 -11.02 2.32 15.39
C GLY A 384 -11.19 1.44 16.61
N ARG A 385 -12.24 0.61 16.59
CA ARG A 385 -12.52 -0.43 17.59
C ARG A 385 -12.44 -1.79 16.91
N LEU A 386 -11.75 -2.72 17.55
CA LEU A 386 -11.52 -4.08 17.07
C LEU A 386 -12.17 -5.05 18.05
N LEU A 387 -13.48 -5.26 17.89
CA LEU A 387 -14.31 -5.97 18.85
C LEU A 387 -14.36 -7.46 18.52
N LYS A 388 -13.53 -8.27 19.19
CA LYS A 388 -13.47 -9.72 18.97
C LYS A 388 -14.43 -10.46 19.90
N PHE A 389 -15.39 -11.17 19.32
CA PHE A 389 -16.35 -12.05 19.98
C PHE A 389 -15.88 -13.49 19.85
N THR A 390 -15.70 -14.18 20.98
CA THR A 390 -15.35 -15.61 21.03
C THR A 390 -16.54 -16.41 21.57
N TYR A 391 -17.08 -17.29 20.72
CA TYR A 391 -18.34 -18.02 20.93
C TYR A 391 -18.20 -19.45 21.45
#